data_AF-A0A0G1LEM0-F1
#
_entry.id   AF-A0A0G1LEM0-F1
#
_cell.length_a   1.000
_cell.length_b   1.000
_cell.length_c   1.000
_cell.angle_alpha   90.00
_cell.angle_beta   90.00
_cell.angle_gamma   90.00
#
_symmetry.space_group_name_H-M   'P 1'
#
loop_
_entity.id
_entity.type
_entity.pdbx_description
1 polymer ?
#
loop_
_entity_poly.entity_id
_entity_poly.type
_entity_poly.pdbx_seq_one_letter_code
_entity_poly.pdbx_strand_id
1 'polypeptide(L)'
;MKYNKLVRDNIPEIIKKKGGRPLTHCAGDREYWIMLKEKLAEEVKEFVNHPVMEELADIQEVLEAISHYKKFDLKKLSKIKKAKAKSNGRFTKKIILDES
;
A
#
# COMPACT_ATOMS: atom_id res chain seq x y z
N MET A 1 -7.01 23.48 -3.83
CA MET A 1 -6.94 22.43 -2.80
C MET A 1 -5.49 22.08 -2.55
N LYS A 2 -5.07 21.90 -1.29
CA LYS A 2 -3.74 21.43 -0.93
C LYS A 2 -3.80 19.91 -0.82
N TYR A 3 -2.99 19.21 -1.62
CA TYR A 3 -2.85 17.76 -1.53
C TYR A 3 -1.60 17.44 -0.73
N ASN A 4 -1.72 16.58 0.28
CA ASN A 4 -0.61 16.05 1.05
C ASN A 4 -0.65 14.53 0.91
N LYS A 5 -0.19 14.01 -0.24
CA LYS A 5 -0.18 12.57 -0.50
C LYS A 5 1.10 12.12 -1.20
N LEU A 6 1.50 10.88 -0.95
CA LEU A 6 2.59 10.23 -1.66
C LEU A 6 2.13 9.92 -3.09
N VAL A 7 2.94 10.27 -4.08
CA VAL A 7 2.67 10.01 -5.49
C VAL A 7 3.85 9.26 -6.12
N ARG A 8 3.59 8.52 -7.20
CA ARG A 8 4.65 7.91 -8.02
C ARG A 8 5.52 9.00 -8.65
N ASP A 9 6.79 8.66 -8.89
CA ASP A 9 7.83 9.60 -9.33
C ASP A 9 7.49 10.40 -10.59
N ASN A 10 6.74 9.78 -11.53
CA ASN A 10 6.37 10.41 -12.79
C ASN A 10 5.11 11.28 -12.73
N ILE A 11 4.36 11.27 -11.62
CA ILE A 11 3.11 12.04 -11.49
C ILE A 11 3.32 13.55 -11.65
N PRO A 12 4.35 14.18 -11.05
CA PRO A 12 4.60 15.61 -11.24
C PRO A 12 4.82 15.97 -12.72
N GLU A 13 5.57 15.15 -13.46
CA GLU A 13 5.82 15.38 -14.89
C GLU A 13 4.57 15.18 -15.75
N ILE A 14 3.74 14.18 -15.42
CA ILE A 14 2.44 13.99 -16.09
C ILE A 14 1.54 15.21 -15.88
N ILE A 15 1.50 15.78 -14.66
CA ILE A 15 0.72 16.99 -14.37
C ILE A 15 1.25 18.18 -15.18
N LYS A 16 2.57 18.38 -15.24
CA LYS A 16 3.19 19.45 -16.04
C LYS A 16 2.85 19.34 -17.53
N LYS A 17 2.93 18.13 -18.10
CA LYS A 17 2.58 17.88 -19.51
C LYS A 17 1.12 18.19 -19.83
N LYS A 18 0.22 18.10 -18.84
CA LYS A 18 -1.19 18.48 -18.95
C LYS A 18 -1.43 19.99 -18.70
N GLY A 19 -0.38 20.81 -18.63
CA GLY A 19 -0.46 22.25 -18.37
C GLY A 19 -0.57 22.63 -16.89
N GLY A 20 -0.54 21.65 -15.97
CA GLY A 20 -0.56 21.89 -14.54
C GLY A 20 0.78 22.37 -13.99
N ARG A 21 0.78 22.93 -12.78
CA ARG A 21 1.98 23.39 -12.08
C ARG A 21 2.03 22.73 -10.69
N PRO A 22 2.50 21.47 -10.59
CA PRO A 22 2.53 20.76 -9.32
C PRO A 22 3.61 21.35 -8.41
N LEU A 23 3.27 21.54 -7.14
CA LEU A 23 4.25 21.83 -6.09
C LEU A 23 4.56 20.51 -5.36
N THR A 24 5.84 20.18 -5.25
CA THR A 24 6.30 18.90 -4.72
C THR A 24 7.56 19.09 -3.90
N HIS A 25 7.80 18.20 -2.95
CA HIS A 25 9.05 18.09 -2.21
C HIS A 25 9.39 16.60 -1.99
N CYS A 26 10.64 16.31 -1.72
CA CYS A 26 11.06 14.97 -1.31
C CYS A 26 10.89 14.82 0.21
N ALA A 27 10.24 13.75 0.63
CA ALA A 27 10.02 13.48 2.05
C ALA A 27 11.32 13.05 2.75
N GLY A 28 11.51 13.48 4.00
CA GLY A 28 12.52 12.87 4.88
C GLY A 28 12.06 11.53 5.43
N ASP A 29 12.93 10.77 6.10
CA ASP A 29 12.63 9.41 6.61
C ASP A 29 11.34 9.29 7.42
N ARG A 30 11.17 10.17 8.43
CA ARG A 30 10.00 10.16 9.30
C ARG A 30 8.71 10.46 8.53
N GLU A 31 8.78 11.45 7.64
CA GLU A 31 7.65 11.85 6.81
C GLU A 31 7.30 10.73 5.83
N TYR A 32 8.28 10.18 5.13
CA TYR A 32 8.08 9.09 4.18
C TYR A 32 7.41 7.87 4.83
N TRP A 33 7.81 7.52 6.06
CA TRP A 33 7.15 6.45 6.81
C TRP A 33 5.67 6.73 7.12
N ILE A 34 5.34 7.99 7.45
CA ILE A 34 3.94 8.39 7.67
C ILE A 34 3.18 8.30 6.35
N MET A 35 3.74 8.87 5.29
CA MET A 35 3.14 8.92 3.96
C MET A 35 2.92 7.53 3.35
N LEU A 36 3.81 6.54 3.59
CA LEU A 36 3.61 5.16 3.16
C LEU A 36 2.40 4.49 3.84
N LYS A 37 2.19 4.74 5.14
CA LYS A 37 1.02 4.20 5.86
C LYS A 37 -0.28 4.86 5.40
N GLU A 38 -0.25 6.17 5.18
CA GLU A 38 -1.39 6.90 4.64
C GLU A 38 -1.72 6.43 3.22
N LYS A 39 -0.69 6.22 2.39
CA LYS A 39 -0.87 5.68 1.04
C LYS A 39 -1.49 4.29 1.07
N LEU A 40 -1.03 3.40 1.94
CA LEU A 40 -1.65 2.07 2.09
C LEU A 40 -3.14 2.17 2.47
N ALA A 41 -3.50 3.09 3.35
CA ALA A 41 -4.89 3.31 3.73
C ALA A 41 -5.74 3.91 2.59
N GLU A 42 -5.16 4.82 1.78
CA GLU A 42 -5.77 5.35 0.54
C GLU A 42 -6.10 4.20 -0.41
N GLU A 43 -5.12 3.38 -0.80
CA GLU A 43 -5.30 2.30 -1.78
C GLU A 43 -6.27 1.21 -1.30
N VAL A 44 -6.20 0.83 0.00
CA VAL A 44 -7.17 -0.12 0.57
C VAL A 44 -8.58 0.45 0.52
N LYS A 45 -8.76 1.74 0.78
CA LYS A 45 -10.06 2.39 0.68
C LYS A 45 -10.55 2.46 -0.76
N GLU A 46 -9.66 2.74 -1.71
CA GLU A 46 -9.99 2.74 -3.14
C GLU A 46 -10.40 1.35 -3.60
N PHE A 47 -9.65 0.29 -3.26
CA PHE A 47 -10.03 -1.10 -3.54
C PHE A 47 -11.37 -1.50 -2.90
N VAL A 48 -11.64 -1.12 -1.65
CA VAL A 48 -12.91 -1.42 -0.97
C VAL A 48 -14.09 -0.75 -1.69
N ASN A 49 -13.92 0.48 -2.17
CA ASN A 49 -14.97 1.20 -2.90
C ASN A 49 -15.09 0.74 -4.36
N HIS A 50 -13.98 0.35 -4.99
CA HIS A 50 -13.89 -0.03 -6.39
C HIS A 50 -12.90 -1.20 -6.58
N PRO A 51 -13.35 -2.46 -6.40
CA PRO A 51 -12.46 -3.61 -6.35
C PRO A 51 -12.02 -4.08 -7.75
N VAL A 52 -11.10 -3.33 -8.35
CA VAL A 52 -10.48 -3.65 -9.65
C VAL A 52 -9.02 -4.08 -9.51
N MET A 53 -8.45 -4.65 -10.58
CA MET A 53 -7.09 -5.20 -10.55
C MET A 53 -6.03 -4.13 -10.32
N GLU A 54 -6.28 -2.91 -10.80
CA GLU A 54 -5.42 -1.75 -10.67
C GLU A 54 -5.24 -1.36 -9.20
N GLU A 55 -6.31 -1.23 -8.43
CA GLU A 55 -6.25 -0.90 -7.00
C GLU A 55 -5.56 -2.02 -6.19
N LEU A 56 -5.76 -3.29 -6.58
CA LEU A 56 -5.06 -4.41 -5.97
C LEU A 56 -3.56 -4.39 -6.27
N ALA A 57 -3.16 -3.94 -7.46
CA ALA A 57 -1.76 -3.76 -7.83
C ALA A 57 -1.13 -2.59 -7.05
N ASP A 58 -1.87 -1.50 -6.86
CA ASP A 58 -1.40 -0.34 -6.10
C ASP A 58 -1.20 -0.70 -4.61
N ILE A 59 -2.10 -1.50 -4.01
CA ILE A 59 -1.87 -2.07 -2.66
C ILE A 59 -0.58 -2.90 -2.60
N GLN A 60 -0.32 -3.74 -3.61
CA GLN A 60 0.90 -4.55 -3.65
C GLN A 60 2.16 -3.70 -3.73
N GLU A 61 2.18 -2.70 -4.61
CA GLU A 61 3.31 -1.76 -4.77
C GLU A 61 3.62 -1.05 -3.45
N VAL A 62 2.60 -0.59 -2.72
CA VAL A 62 2.80 0.07 -1.42
C VAL A 62 3.33 -0.90 -0.37
N LEU A 63 2.85 -2.15 -0.32
CA LEU A 63 3.37 -3.17 0.60
C LEU A 63 4.84 -3.53 0.30
N GLU A 64 5.23 -3.53 -0.97
CA GLU A 64 6.62 -3.72 -1.40
C GLU A 64 7.50 -2.55 -0.97
N ALA A 65 7.05 -1.31 -1.20
CA ALA A 65 7.75 -0.10 -0.75
C ALA A 65 7.96 -0.08 0.78
N ILE A 66 6.93 -0.45 1.55
CA ILE A 66 7.02 -0.61 3.02
C ILE A 66 8.04 -1.68 3.39
N SER A 67 8.01 -2.83 2.71
CA SER A 67 8.92 -3.95 2.99
C SER A 67 10.38 -3.57 2.72
N HIS A 68 10.65 -2.86 1.63
CA HIS A 68 11.97 -2.33 1.33
C HIS A 68 12.42 -1.28 2.35
N TYR A 69 11.57 -0.29 2.64
CA TYR A 69 11.91 0.79 3.56
C TYR A 69 12.19 0.29 4.99
N LYS A 70 11.39 -0.66 5.48
CA LYS A 70 11.57 -1.27 6.82
C LYS A 70 12.51 -2.47 6.82
N LYS A 71 13.09 -2.83 5.68
CA LYS A 71 14.02 -3.97 5.53
C LYS A 71 13.41 -5.27 6.06
N PHE A 72 12.12 -5.51 5.76
CA PHE A 72 11.46 -6.74 6.15
C PHE A 72 12.05 -7.94 5.40
N ASP A 73 12.45 -8.97 6.14
CA ASP A 73 12.92 -10.22 5.56
C ASP A 73 11.75 -10.98 4.93
N LEU A 74 11.72 -11.02 3.60
CA LEU A 74 10.70 -11.73 2.82
C LEU A 74 10.68 -13.24 3.10
N LYS A 75 11.82 -13.86 3.43
CA LYS A 75 11.87 -15.28 3.83
C LYS A 75 11.20 -15.45 5.19
N LYS A 76 11.45 -14.56 6.15
CA LYS A 76 10.77 -14.57 7.46
C LYS A 76 9.27 -14.31 7.31
N LEU A 77 8.87 -13.35 6.48
CA LEU A 77 7.46 -13.08 6.18
C LEU A 77 6.75 -14.31 5.59
N SER A 78 7.39 -14.99 4.63
CA SER A 78 6.88 -16.23 4.05
C SER A 78 6.74 -17.35 5.09
N LYS A 79 7.74 -17.51 5.98
CA LYS A 79 7.67 -18.46 7.10
C LYS A 79 6.50 -18.16 8.04
N ILE A 80 6.28 -16.89 8.39
CA ILE A 80 5.15 -16.46 9.22
C ILE A 80 3.81 -16.78 8.53
N LYS A 81 3.67 -16.47 7.23
CA LYS A 81 2.45 -16.80 6.47
C LYS A 81 2.19 -18.31 6.43
N LYS A 82 3.22 -19.13 6.22
CA LYS A 82 3.10 -20.60 6.20
C LYS A 82 2.75 -21.17 7.58
N ALA A 83 3.35 -20.65 8.64
CA ALA A 83 3.04 -21.08 10.01
C ALA A 83 1.58 -20.79 10.37
N LYS A 84 1.09 -19.57 10.09
CA LYS A 84 -0.33 -19.21 10.28
C LYS A 84 -1.26 -20.07 9.44
N ALA A 85 -0.90 -20.37 8.19
CA ALA A 85 -1.69 -21.25 7.34
C ALA A 85 -1.76 -22.69 7.88
N LYS A 86 -0.69 -23.18 8.51
CA LYS A 86 -0.64 -24.51 9.14
C LYS A 86 -1.46 -24.56 10.43
N SER A 87 -1.39 -23.52 11.27
CA SER A 87 -2.07 -23.49 12.57
C SER A 87 -3.54 -23.10 12.47
N ASN A 88 -3.87 -22.08 11.67
CA ASN A 88 -5.18 -21.44 11.64
C ASN A 88 -5.95 -21.73 10.33
N GLY A 89 -5.32 -22.42 9.38
CA GLY A 89 -5.87 -22.59 8.04
C GLY A 89 -5.74 -21.33 7.17
N ARG A 90 -6.47 -21.33 6.04
CA ARG A 90 -6.53 -20.22 5.08
C ARG A 90 -7.96 -19.76 4.92
N PHE A 91 -8.14 -18.60 4.29
CA PHE A 91 -9.46 -18.07 3.95
C PHE A 91 -10.20 -18.87 2.84
N THR A 92 -9.68 -20.02 2.40
CA THR A 92 -10.26 -20.85 1.33
C THR A 92 -11.59 -21.49 1.71
N LYS A 93 -11.85 -21.69 3.00
CA LYS A 93 -13.11 -22.26 3.50
C LYS A 93 -14.26 -21.25 3.59
N LYS A 94 -14.00 -19.95 3.37
CA LYS A 94 -15.01 -18.87 3.42
C LYS A 94 -15.81 -18.83 4.75
N ILE A 95 -15.15 -19.12 5.87
CA ILE A 95 -15.77 -19.13 7.20
C ILE A 95 -15.86 -17.69 7.71
N ILE A 96 -17.06 -17.28 8.16
CA ILE A 96 -17.33 -16.04 8.89
C ILE A 96 -17.63 -16.42 10.34
N LEU A 97 -17.11 -15.63 11.30
CA LEU A 97 -17.36 -15.80 12.74
C LEU A 97 -18.30 -14.70 13.20
N ASP A 98 -19.52 -15.05 13.63
CA ASP A 98 -20.55 -14.10 14.05
C ASP A 98 -20.45 -13.73 15.55
N GLU A 99 -19.98 -14.65 16.40
CA GLU A 99 -19.79 -14.46 17.86
C GLU A 99 -18.70 -15.39 18.43
N SER A 100 -18.03 -15.00 19.53
CA SER A 100 -16.99 -15.80 20.23
C SER A 100 -16.88 -15.46 21.72
#